data_AF-A0A1W1BQ13-F1
#
_entry.id   AF-A0A1W1BQ13-F1
#
_cell.length_a   1.000
_cell.length_b   1.000
_cell.length_c   1.000
_cell.angle_alpha   90.00
_cell.angle_beta   90.00
_cell.angle_gamma   90.00
#
_symmetry.space_group_name_H-M   'P 1'
#
loop_
_entity.id
_entity.type
_entity.pdbx_description
1 polymer ?
#
loop_
_entity_poly.entity_id
_entity_poly.type
_entity_poly.pdbx_seq_one_letter_code
_entity_poly.pdbx_strand_id
1 'polypeptide(L)'
;MSKYKQIKVNVTEDVHAKLVQIAKKHNITLAELFRLSVHTSIENAPSPKKEKSKIIYKRTDPNLLYEVNKIGVNINQIARHLNSGEDDLKLQTLYRIYEEVMSL
;
A
#
# COMPACT_ATOMS: atom_id res chain seq x y z
N MET A 1 -11.88 3.86 18.56
CA MET A 1 -10.77 4.29 17.69
C MET A 1 -10.38 5.71 18.05
N SER A 2 -9.10 6.00 18.28
CA SER A 2 -8.65 7.36 18.66
C SER A 2 -8.90 8.35 17.51
N LYS A 3 -9.46 9.53 17.84
CA LYS A 3 -9.80 10.61 16.89
C LYS A 3 -8.58 11.22 16.18
N TYR A 4 -7.36 10.94 16.66
CA TYR A 4 -6.14 11.59 16.18
C TYR A 4 -5.14 10.60 15.58
N LYS A 5 -4.51 11.01 14.48
CA LYS A 5 -3.39 10.30 13.86
C LYS A 5 -2.11 10.59 14.66
N GLN A 6 -1.42 9.54 15.08
CA GLN A 6 -0.10 9.66 15.71
C GLN A 6 0.98 9.87 14.64
N ILE A 7 1.87 10.85 14.86
CA ILE A 7 3.02 11.13 14.01
C ILE A 7 4.27 11.00 14.89
N LYS A 8 5.24 10.19 14.44
CA LYS A 8 6.55 10.07 15.09
C LYS A 8 7.53 10.96 14.34
N VAL A 9 8.30 11.74 15.09
CA VAL A 9 9.33 12.65 14.54
C VAL A 9 10.63 12.37 15.27
N ASN A 10 11.70 12.19 14.52
CA ASN A 10 13.04 12.02 15.08
C ASN A 10 13.70 13.40 15.16
N VAL A 11 14.25 13.73 16.33
CA VAL A 11 14.94 15.00 16.58
C VAL A 11 16.26 14.72 17.27
N THR A 12 17.23 15.62 17.12
CA THR A 12 18.48 15.60 17.89
C THR A 12 18.23 16.06 19.32
N GLU A 13 19.07 15.62 20.26
CA GLU A 13 18.89 15.90 21.69
C GLU A 13 18.90 17.41 21.99
N ASP A 14 19.75 18.18 21.31
CA ASP A 14 19.82 19.63 21.46
C ASP A 14 18.51 20.34 21.09
N VAL A 15 17.85 19.84 20.04
CA VAL A 15 16.57 20.38 19.56
C VAL A 15 15.46 20.00 20.52
N HIS A 16 15.47 18.76 21.02
CA HIS A 16 14.53 18.30 22.03
C HIS A 16 14.61 19.15 23.31
N ALA A 17 15.82 19.41 23.82
CA ALA A 17 16.02 20.23 25.01
C ALA A 17 15.45 21.65 24.85
N LYS A 18 15.68 22.30 23.70
CA LYS A 18 15.13 23.62 23.39
C LYS A 18 13.60 23.62 23.37
N LEU A 19 13.00 22.62 22.74
CA LEU A 19 11.55 22.49 22.66
C LEU A 19 10.90 22.27 24.03
N VAL A 20 11.53 21.48 24.89
CA VAL A 20 11.08 21.27 26.28
C VAL A 20 11.16 22.57 27.08
N GLN A 21 12.21 23.37 26.90
CA GLN A 21 12.32 24.68 27.56
C GLN A 21 11.22 25.64 27.10
N ILE A 22 10.91 25.67 25.81
CA ILE A 22 9.83 26.48 25.25
C ILE A 22 8.47 26.02 25.81
N ALA A 23 8.22 24.71 25.83
CA ALA A 23 7.00 24.14 26.40
C ALA A 23 6.81 24.50 27.88
N LYS A 24 7.88 24.43 28.69
CA LYS A 24 7.88 24.84 30.10
C LYS A 24 7.58 26.33 30.28
N LYS A 25 8.16 27.21 29.45
CA LYS A 25 7.91 28.66 29.50
C LYS A 25 6.44 29.00 29.27
N HIS A 26 5.77 28.24 28.41
CA HIS A 26 4.37 28.45 28.07
C HIS A 26 3.39 27.60 28.90
N ASN A 27 3.85 26.81 29.89
CA ASN A 27 3.04 25.89 30.71
C ASN A 27 2.13 24.95 29.88
N ILE A 28 2.57 24.56 28.69
CA ILE A 28 1.83 23.67 27.79
C ILE A 28 2.61 22.38 27.53
N THR A 29 1.91 21.32 27.14
CA THR A 29 2.56 20.08 26.73
C THR A 29 3.28 20.27 25.40
N LEU A 30 4.31 19.47 25.17
CA LEU A 30 5.04 19.47 23.90
C LEU A 30 4.10 19.18 22.71
N ALA A 31 3.11 18.30 22.90
CA ALA A 31 2.10 17.99 21.89
C ALA A 31 1.18 19.19 21.59
N GLU A 32 0.80 19.96 22.61
CA GLU A 32 0.00 21.19 22.45
C GLU A 32 0.79 22.25 21.67
N LEU A 33 2.08 22.42 22.00
CA LEU A 33 2.99 23.35 21.32
C LEU A 33 3.07 23.02 19.81
N PHE A 34 3.23 21.74 19.46
CA PHE A 34 3.23 21.30 18.07
C PHE A 34 1.88 21.54 17.39
N ARG A 35 0.76 21.24 18.06
CA ARG A 35 -0.57 21.48 17.49
C ARG A 35 -0.81 22.96 17.20
N LEU A 36 -0.46 23.86 18.12
CA LEU A 36 -0.56 25.31 17.95
C LEU A 36 0.29 25.79 16.77
N SER A 37 1.57 25.40 16.72
CA SER A 37 2.48 25.80 15.64
C SER A 37 2.03 25.30 14.25
N VAL A 38 1.49 24.07 14.19
CA VAL A 38 0.99 23.47 12.95
C VAL A 38 -0.33 24.09 12.55
N HIS A 39 -1.25 24.41 13.47
CA HIS A 39 -2.51 25.09 13.14
C HIS A 39 -2.26 26.45 12.49
N THR A 40 -1.37 27.26 13.08
CA THR A 40 -0.97 28.57 12.51
C THR A 40 -0.29 28.42 11.14
N SER A 41 0.41 27.31 10.91
CA SER A 41 1.08 27.04 9.64
C SER A 41 0.15 26.48 8.57
N ILE A 42 -0.98 25.85 8.92
CA ILE A 42 -1.93 25.27 7.96
C ILE A 42 -2.72 26.35 7.22
N GLU A 43 -3.06 27.47 7.87
CA GLU A 43 -3.78 28.57 7.22
C GLU A 43 -2.97 29.22 6.08
N ASN A 44 -1.64 29.13 6.14
CA ASN A 44 -0.71 29.68 5.14
C ASN A 44 0.09 28.61 4.39
N ALA A 45 -0.14 27.32 4.66
CA ALA A 45 0.56 26.25 3.96
C ALA A 45 0.04 26.20 2.52
N PRO A 46 0.90 26.18 1.50
CA PRO A 46 0.46 25.76 0.19
C PRO A 46 -0.12 24.36 0.38
N SER A 47 -1.44 24.24 0.22
CA SER A 47 -2.13 22.95 0.20
C SER A 47 -1.27 22.03 -0.66
N PRO A 48 -0.87 20.83 -0.20
CA PRO A 48 -0.05 19.97 -1.02
C PRO A 48 -0.85 19.74 -2.28
N LYS A 49 -0.44 20.41 -3.37
CA LYS A 49 -0.96 20.18 -4.70
C LYS A 49 -0.57 18.75 -5.03
N LYS A 50 -1.35 17.81 -4.53
CA LYS A 50 -1.72 16.66 -5.31
C LYS A 50 -2.66 17.21 -6.38
N GLU A 51 -2.09 18.00 -7.29
CA GLU A 51 -2.36 17.78 -8.70
C GLU A 51 -1.93 16.32 -8.91
N LYS A 52 -2.82 15.39 -8.55
CA LYS A 52 -3.07 14.28 -9.45
C LYS A 52 -3.42 15.03 -10.71
N SER A 53 -2.43 15.26 -11.58
CA SER A 53 -2.69 15.63 -12.94
C SER A 53 -3.78 14.65 -13.34
N LYS A 54 -5.02 15.13 -13.45
CA LYS A 54 -6.07 14.37 -14.11
C LYS A 54 -5.37 14.02 -15.41
N ILE A 55 -5.07 12.75 -15.62
CA ILE A 55 -4.45 12.31 -16.85
C ILE A 55 -5.51 12.64 -17.89
N ILE A 56 -5.39 13.84 -18.49
CA ILE A 56 -6.37 14.40 -19.43
C ILE A 56 -6.35 13.60 -20.74
N TYR A 57 -5.35 12.73 -20.92
CA TYR A 57 -5.24 11.83 -22.06
C TYR A 57 -5.01 10.40 -21.60
N LYS A 58 -6.09 9.64 -21.40
CA LYS A 58 -6.06 8.25 -21.82
C LYS A 58 -6.29 8.26 -23.33
N ARG A 59 -5.23 8.06 -24.13
CA ARG A 59 -5.32 7.89 -25.60
C ARG A 59 -6.23 6.71 -26.01
N THR A 60 -6.65 5.91 -25.05
CA THR A 60 -7.39 4.66 -25.23
C THR A 60 -8.58 4.65 -24.29
N ASP A 61 -9.74 4.21 -24.78
CA ASP A 61 -10.96 4.05 -23.99
C ASP A 61 -10.67 3.29 -22.67
N PRO A 62 -10.98 3.86 -21.49
CA PRO A 62 -10.82 3.20 -20.21
C PRO A 62 -11.50 1.82 -20.13
N ASN A 63 -12.63 1.63 -20.79
CA ASN A 63 -13.35 0.37 -20.82
C ASN A 63 -12.58 -0.69 -21.62
N LEU A 64 -11.99 -0.30 -22.74
CA LEU A 64 -11.13 -1.17 -23.53
C LEU A 64 -9.91 -1.63 -22.73
N LEU A 65 -9.27 -0.71 -21.99
CA LEU A 65 -8.13 -1.07 -21.13
C LEU A 65 -8.53 -2.07 -20.04
N TYR A 66 -9.72 -1.90 -19.46
CA TYR A 66 -10.24 -2.81 -18.43
C TYR A 66 -10.48 -4.22 -18.98
N GLU A 67 -11.09 -4.35 -20.16
CA GLU A 67 -11.32 -5.64 -20.80
C GLU A 67 -10.01 -6.31 -21.26
N VAL A 68 -9.07 -5.55 -21.83
CA VAL A 68 -7.73 -6.07 -22.16
C VAL A 68 -7.00 -6.57 -20.91
N ASN A 69 -7.13 -5.85 -19.79
CA ASN A 69 -6.53 -6.29 -18.52
C ASN A 69 -7.15 -7.61 -18.03
N LYS A 70 -8.47 -7.80 -18.13
CA LYS A 70 -9.10 -9.09 -17.79
C LYS A 70 -8.57 -10.24 -18.64
N ILE A 71 -8.44 -10.03 -19.95
CA ILE A 71 -7.89 -11.02 -20.88
C ILE A 71 -6.45 -11.38 -20.46
N GLY A 72 -5.62 -10.37 -20.19
CA GLY A 72 -4.24 -10.58 -19.75
C GLY A 72 -4.14 -11.35 -18.43
N VAL A 73 -5.01 -11.05 -17.47
CA VAL A 73 -5.08 -11.78 -16.18
C VAL A 73 -5.42 -13.25 -16.41
N ASN A 74 -6.43 -13.56 -17.22
CA ASN A 74 -6.83 -14.93 -17.51
C ASN A 74 -5.72 -15.72 -18.21
N ILE A 75 -5.06 -15.12 -19.21
CA ILE A 75 -3.93 -15.75 -19.91
C ILE A 75 -2.79 -16.05 -18.93
N ASN A 76 -2.48 -15.11 -18.03
CA ASN A 76 -1.43 -15.30 -17.03
C ASN A 76 -1.77 -16.40 -16.01
N GLN A 77 -3.05 -16.56 -15.66
CA GLN A 77 -3.49 -17.69 -14.82
C GLN A 77 -3.30 -19.02 -15.54
N ILE A 78 -3.69 -19.12 -16.81
CA ILE A 78 -3.48 -20.32 -17.63
C ILE A 78 -1.97 -20.63 -17.73
N ALA A 79 -1.14 -19.63 -18.03
CA ALA A 79 0.30 -19.82 -18.13
C ALA A 79 0.92 -20.31 -16.81
N ARG A 80 0.50 -19.76 -15.67
CA ARG A 80 0.95 -20.22 -14.34
C ARG A 80 0.52 -21.65 -14.04
N HIS A 81 -0.70 -22.01 -14.42
CA HIS A 81 -1.22 -23.36 -14.24
C HIS A 81 -0.48 -24.38 -15.10
N LEU A 82 -0.23 -24.05 -16.38
CA LEU A 82 0.59 -24.90 -17.26
C LEU A 82 2.03 -25.04 -16.73
N ASN A 83 2.61 -23.95 -16.23
CA ASN A 83 3.97 -23.95 -15.70
C ASN A 83 4.10 -24.62 -14.33
N SER A 84 3.01 -24.83 -13.58
CA SER A 84 3.10 -25.48 -12.26
C SER A 84 3.31 -26.98 -12.36
N GLY A 85 3.07 -27.60 -13.53
CA GLY A 85 3.21 -29.04 -13.73
C GLY A 85 2.24 -29.87 -12.88
N GLU A 86 1.26 -29.24 -12.22
CA GLU A 86 0.34 -29.93 -11.32
C GLU A 86 -0.48 -31.00 -12.05
N ASP A 87 -0.83 -30.76 -13.30
CA ASP A 87 -1.62 -31.70 -14.08
C ASP A 87 -0.82 -32.96 -14.46
N ASP A 88 0.49 -32.81 -14.69
CA ASP A 88 1.40 -33.94 -14.93
C ASP A 88 1.56 -34.78 -13.65
N LEU A 89 1.67 -34.13 -12.48
CA LEU A 89 1.74 -34.79 -11.18
C LEU A 89 0.44 -35.55 -10.84
N LYS A 90 -0.72 -34.96 -11.17
CA LYS A 90 -2.04 -35.58 -11.01
C LYS A 90 -2.20 -36.78 -11.94
N LEU A 91 -1.77 -36.66 -13.20
CA LEU A 91 -1.80 -37.77 -14.16
C LEU A 91 -0.92 -38.94 -13.71
N GLN A 92 0.30 -38.68 -13.26
CA GLN A 92 1.20 -39.72 -12.74
C GLN A 92 0.60 -40.43 -11.51
N THR A 93 -0.06 -39.67 -10.63
CA THR A 93 -0.73 -40.23 -9.45
C THR A 93 -1.91 -41.13 -9.86
N LEU A 94 -2.72 -40.70 -10.84
CA LEU A 94 -3.82 -41.49 -11.40
C LEU A 94 -3.33 -42.78 -12.07
N TYR A 95 -2.25 -42.69 -12.85
CA TYR A 95 -1.64 -43.84 -13.50
C TYR A 95 -1.12 -44.85 -12.47
N ARG A 96 -0.50 -44.38 -11.38
CA ARG A 96 -0.04 -45.24 -10.28
C ARG A 96 -1.20 -45.98 -9.61
N ILE A 97 -2.30 -45.28 -9.33
CA ILE A 97 -3.51 -45.89 -8.76
C ILE A 97 -4.07 -46.97 -9.71
N TYR A 98 -4.09 -46.70 -11.00
CA TYR A 98 -4.55 -47.65 -12.01
C TYR A 98 -3.71 -48.94 -12.03
N GLU A 99 -2.38 -48.82 -12.02
CA GLU A 99 -1.47 -49.98 -11.95
C GLU A 99 -1.68 -50.81 -10.68
N GLU A 100 -1.81 -50.16 -9.52
CA GLU A 100 -2.07 -50.85 -8.24
C GLU A 100 -3.38 -51.65 -8.28
N VAL A 101 -4.45 -51.08 -8.85
CA VAL A 101 -5.76 -51.75 -8.99
C VAL A 101 -5.72 -52.90 -9.99
N MET A 102 -4.95 -52.78 -11.08
CA MET A 102 -4.84 -53.84 -12.10
C MET A 102 -3.89 -54.97 -11.71
N SER A 103 -3.03 -54.75 -10.71
CA SER A 103 -2.11 -55.75 -10.16
C SER A 103 -2.69 -56.62 -9.04
N LEU A 104 -3.94 -56.38 -8.65
CA LEU A 104 -4.75 -57.16 -7.71
C LEU A 104 -5.63 -58.18 -8.44
#